data_AF-A0A0G4GPP8-F1
#
_entry.id   AF-A0A0G4GPP8-F1
#
_cell.length_a   1.000
_cell.length_b   1.000
_cell.length_c   1.000
_cell.angle_alpha   90.00
_cell.angle_beta   90.00
_cell.angle_gamma   90.00
#
_symmetry.space_group_name_H-M   'P 1'
#
loop_
_entity.id
_entity.type
_entity.pdbx_description
1 polymer ?
#
loop_
_entity_poly.entity_id
_entity_poly.type
_entity_poly.pdbx_seq_one_letter_code
_entity_poly.pdbx_strand_id
1 'polypeptide(L)'
;MSVRRSAVMEPFTRHEALCRLDRQIVGPMERLEAERADMASSYDIGKLLSDHGALDPSAASGDDLLKVNVGGSHSSVRRKHLTSVEGTLLAVLFGGRWDGRLGRDADNRVFVDVCPRAFDAMLEAILDGQGAVDRLMDEAKTRNYQGLHDFWTAVLLSPIDKPSTDASSAAQGHSEEPTVASHGLPAELRGVVAEVESFVKTFVAKKNDLDSERAAKKAAYDQTMMEITAVKPFLAPLSGGDAIRSVDVCGQTVSTTQSTLDVMGDIALTNRFNLWPAPIEDVPVDHVRRLVDHYRRKRHAASLPDTKLMGGVRMPLVMDSAPRQETFNKTAAMYGVDTQSSPHGRGGGAVFTEMQSGIRYQVVRPVSGPKATRDQRVKIDVIEWRDDFDGPGKRGEERGLVARVSDQPEWAQEVFTDMRVGEVRRIILPARLSVTGKEAYIEYRLVAIL
;
A
#
# COMPACT_ATOMS: atom_id res chain seq x y z
N MET A 1 60.85 12.72 62.67
CA MET A 1 59.85 11.78 63.24
C MET A 1 58.49 12.15 62.67
N SER A 2 58.10 11.57 61.53
CA SER A 2 57.29 10.34 61.40
C SER A 2 56.02 10.37 62.23
N VAL A 3 54.85 10.51 61.58
CA VAL A 3 53.74 9.54 61.64
C VAL A 3 52.94 9.65 60.33
N ARG A 4 53.20 8.76 59.36
CA ARG A 4 52.23 8.45 58.31
C ARG A 4 51.11 7.64 58.99
N ARG A 5 49.89 8.16 59.00
CA ARG A 5 48.70 7.40 59.37
C ARG A 5 48.54 6.26 58.36
N SER A 6 48.85 5.04 58.81
CA SER A 6 48.52 3.82 58.10
C SER A 6 47.00 3.72 58.06
N ALA A 7 46.40 3.78 56.86
CA ALA A 7 45.00 3.47 56.68
C ALA A 7 44.83 1.99 57.04
N VAL A 8 44.15 1.72 58.15
CA VAL A 8 43.74 0.37 58.53
C VAL A 8 42.72 -0.08 57.49
N MET A 9 43.15 -1.01 56.65
CA MET A 9 42.30 -1.69 55.68
C MET A 9 41.34 -2.57 56.49
N GLU A 10 40.06 -2.21 56.55
CA GLU A 10 39.04 -3.05 57.20
C GLU A 10 39.07 -4.46 56.59
N PRO A 11 39.03 -5.52 57.42
CA PRO A 11 39.08 -6.88 56.93
C PRO A 11 37.82 -7.15 56.09
N PHE A 12 38.03 -7.39 54.80
CA PHE A 12 36.98 -7.75 53.87
C PHE A 12 36.34 -9.07 54.34
N THR A 13 35.16 -8.98 54.97
CA THR A 13 34.52 -10.17 55.55
C THR A 13 33.94 -11.05 54.43
N ARG A 14 33.91 -12.37 54.64
CA ARG A 14 33.27 -13.33 53.72
C ARG A 14 31.85 -12.90 53.34
N HIS A 15 31.11 -12.38 54.33
CA HIS A 15 29.73 -11.93 54.14
C HIS A 15 29.65 -10.75 53.16
N GLU A 16 30.50 -9.74 53.33
CA GLU A 16 30.52 -8.56 52.46
C GLU A 16 30.92 -8.90 51.01
N ALA A 17 31.88 -9.80 50.84
CA ALA A 17 32.29 -10.28 49.52
C ALA A 17 31.15 -11.00 48.77
N LEU A 18 30.45 -11.91 49.46
CA LEU A 18 29.32 -12.65 48.88
C LEU A 18 28.15 -11.71 48.55
N CYS A 19 27.80 -10.79 49.44
CA CYS A 19 26.73 -9.82 49.17
C CYS A 19 27.04 -8.90 47.98
N ARG A 20 28.30 -8.52 47.77
CA ARG A 20 28.70 -7.72 46.60
C ARG A 20 28.60 -8.53 45.31
N LEU A 21 29.05 -9.78 45.30
CA LEU A 21 28.97 -10.66 44.14
C LEU A 21 27.50 -10.96 43.78
N ASP A 22 26.68 -11.27 44.79
CA ASP A 22 25.25 -11.52 44.64
C ASP A 22 24.53 -10.33 43.99
N ARG A 23 24.76 -9.10 44.46
CA ARG A 23 24.22 -7.88 43.84
C ARG A 23 24.65 -7.69 42.38
N GLN A 24 25.84 -8.16 42.00
CA GLN A 24 26.34 -8.07 40.62
C GLN A 24 25.72 -9.15 39.71
N ILE A 25 25.27 -10.27 40.25
CA ILE A 25 24.70 -11.42 39.51
C ILE A 25 23.17 -11.35 39.42
N VAL A 26 22.49 -11.00 40.51
CA VAL A 26 21.03 -10.97 40.61
C VAL A 26 20.43 -10.00 39.59
N GLY A 27 20.95 -8.78 39.50
CA GLY A 27 20.43 -7.76 38.58
C GLY A 27 20.44 -8.18 37.09
N PRO A 28 21.56 -8.72 36.54
CA PRO A 28 21.55 -9.33 35.22
C PRO A 28 20.54 -10.48 35.03
N MET A 29 20.38 -11.36 36.03
CA MET A 29 19.42 -12.47 35.95
C MET A 29 17.97 -11.97 35.93
N GLU A 30 17.61 -11.05 36.82
CA GLU A 30 16.29 -10.42 36.85
C GLU A 30 15.97 -9.70 35.54
N ARG A 31 16.97 -9.05 34.92
CA ARG A 31 16.82 -8.43 33.59
C ARG A 31 16.54 -9.46 32.50
N LEU A 32 17.24 -10.59 32.47
CA LEU A 32 16.96 -11.66 31.49
C LEU A 32 15.54 -12.21 31.66
N GLU A 33 15.07 -12.38 32.91
CA GLU A 33 13.70 -12.83 33.17
C GLU A 33 12.66 -11.81 32.74
N ALA A 34 12.91 -10.52 33.02
CA ALA A 34 12.05 -9.43 32.56
C ALA A 34 12.02 -9.33 31.02
N GLU A 35 13.17 -9.45 30.34
CA GLU A 35 13.27 -9.48 28.88
C GLU A 35 12.47 -10.66 28.29
N ARG A 36 12.51 -11.83 28.93
CA ARG A 36 11.74 -13.00 28.49
C ARG A 36 10.24 -12.77 28.62
N ALA A 37 9.80 -12.16 29.72
CA ALA A 37 8.39 -11.83 29.96
C ALA A 37 7.90 -10.76 28.97
N ASP A 38 8.69 -9.71 28.74
CA ASP A 38 8.40 -8.66 27.77
C ASP A 38 8.25 -9.24 26.36
N MET A 39 9.18 -10.09 25.93
CA MET A 39 9.14 -10.77 24.63
C MET A 39 7.86 -11.60 24.45
N ALA A 40 7.43 -12.34 25.49
CA ALA A 40 6.20 -13.13 25.42
C ALA A 40 4.94 -12.25 25.27
N SER A 41 4.93 -11.07 25.87
CA SER A 41 3.82 -10.13 25.78
C SER A 41 3.80 -9.31 24.48
N SER A 42 4.97 -8.94 23.97
CA SER A 42 5.12 -8.04 22.81
C SER A 42 4.87 -8.72 21.47
N TYR A 43 5.16 -10.03 21.36
CA TYR A 43 5.02 -10.80 20.12
C TYR A 43 3.96 -11.89 20.22
N ASP A 44 2.82 -11.55 20.81
CA ASP A 44 1.67 -12.45 20.90
C ASP A 44 0.90 -12.49 19.57
N ILE A 45 1.24 -13.46 18.74
CA ILE A 45 0.58 -13.73 17.45
C ILE A 45 -0.88 -14.12 17.64
N GLY A 46 -1.22 -14.85 18.71
CA GLY A 46 -2.59 -15.28 18.98
C GLY A 46 -3.49 -14.08 19.28
N LYS A 47 -3.01 -13.17 20.12
CA LYS A 47 -3.68 -11.90 20.38
C LYS A 47 -3.78 -11.05 19.11
N LEU A 48 -2.70 -10.90 18.34
CA LEU A 48 -2.72 -10.16 17.08
C LEU A 48 -3.81 -10.70 16.13
N LEU A 49 -3.86 -12.01 15.92
CA LEU A 49 -4.86 -12.65 15.08
C LEU A 49 -6.29 -12.42 15.60
N SER A 50 -6.50 -12.58 16.91
CA SER A 50 -7.79 -12.35 17.57
C SER A 50 -8.25 -10.90 17.45
N ASP A 51 -7.35 -9.93 17.64
CA ASP A 51 -7.64 -8.50 17.53
C ASP A 51 -8.09 -8.12 16.10
N HIS A 52 -7.69 -8.91 15.10
CA HIS A 52 -8.12 -8.77 13.70
C HIS A 52 -9.30 -9.67 13.29
N GLY A 53 -9.86 -10.43 14.23
CA GLY A 53 -11.03 -11.28 14.03
C GLY A 53 -10.74 -12.58 13.28
N ALA A 54 -9.50 -13.06 13.30
CA ALA A 54 -9.16 -14.37 12.80
C ALA A 54 -9.78 -15.48 13.66
N LEU A 55 -10.15 -16.59 13.02
CA LEU A 55 -10.63 -17.81 13.65
C LEU A 55 -9.55 -18.89 13.63
N ASP A 56 -9.74 -19.91 14.47
CA ASP A 56 -8.96 -21.14 14.37
C ASP A 56 -9.25 -21.85 13.03
N PRO A 57 -8.25 -22.03 12.14
CA PRO A 57 -8.46 -22.66 10.85
C PRO A 57 -8.74 -24.17 10.97
N SER A 58 -8.61 -24.79 12.14
CA SER A 58 -8.82 -26.23 12.35
C SER A 58 -10.21 -26.73 11.93
N ALA A 59 -11.21 -25.85 11.90
CA ALA A 59 -12.56 -26.16 11.46
C ALA A 59 -12.71 -26.20 9.92
N ALA A 60 -11.76 -25.64 9.17
CA ALA A 60 -11.81 -25.60 7.71
C ALA A 60 -11.15 -26.84 7.09
N SER A 61 -11.80 -27.43 6.09
CA SER A 61 -11.27 -28.57 5.35
C SER A 61 -10.96 -28.19 3.90
N GLY A 62 -9.90 -28.77 3.34
CA GLY A 62 -9.57 -28.63 1.92
C GLY A 62 -10.69 -29.15 1.01
N ASP A 63 -11.52 -30.08 1.48
CA ASP A 63 -12.64 -30.62 0.72
C ASP A 63 -13.93 -29.80 0.82
N ASP A 64 -13.95 -28.73 1.63
CA ASP A 64 -15.08 -27.81 1.73
C ASP A 64 -15.46 -27.27 0.35
N LEU A 65 -16.73 -27.43 -0.02
CA LEU A 65 -17.27 -26.82 -1.24
C LEU A 65 -17.69 -25.38 -0.94
N LEU A 66 -16.90 -24.43 -1.41
CA LEU A 66 -17.16 -23.01 -1.22
C LEU A 66 -18.05 -22.50 -2.35
N LYS A 67 -19.20 -21.91 -1.99
CA LYS A 67 -20.01 -21.12 -2.91
C LYS A 67 -19.51 -19.69 -2.86
N VAL A 68 -19.08 -19.17 -4.00
CA VAL A 68 -18.43 -17.86 -4.09
C VAL A 68 -19.22 -16.96 -5.04
N ASN A 69 -19.43 -15.71 -4.63
CA ASN A 69 -19.92 -14.62 -5.46
C ASN A 69 -18.76 -13.66 -5.72
N VAL A 70 -18.23 -13.69 -6.93
CA VAL A 70 -17.14 -12.82 -7.36
C VAL A 70 -17.74 -11.69 -8.18
N GLY A 71 -17.90 -10.52 -7.57
CA GLY A 71 -18.39 -9.33 -8.25
C GLY A 71 -19.75 -9.46 -8.96
N GLY A 72 -20.60 -10.40 -8.55
CA GLY A 72 -21.90 -10.72 -9.15
C GLY A 72 -21.94 -12.03 -9.96
N SER A 73 -20.78 -12.64 -10.24
CA SER A 73 -20.70 -13.96 -10.87
C SER A 73 -20.58 -15.06 -9.82
N HIS A 74 -21.30 -16.16 -9.98
CA HIS A 74 -21.35 -17.24 -9.02
C HIS A 74 -20.55 -18.45 -9.49
N SER A 75 -19.76 -19.03 -8.58
CA SER A 75 -19.05 -20.28 -8.82
C SER A 75 -19.06 -21.16 -7.57
N SER A 76 -18.72 -22.44 -7.75
CA SER A 76 -18.54 -23.40 -6.66
C SER A 76 -17.21 -24.10 -6.84
N VAL A 77 -16.35 -23.99 -5.84
CA VAL A 77 -14.96 -24.45 -5.91
C VAL A 77 -14.58 -25.07 -4.57
N ARG A 78 -13.78 -26.14 -4.60
CA ARG A 78 -13.25 -26.71 -3.35
C ARG A 78 -12.15 -25.84 -2.78
N ARG A 79 -12.12 -25.69 -1.46
CA ARG A 79 -11.12 -24.88 -0.75
C ARG A 79 -9.69 -25.24 -1.17
N LYS A 80 -9.37 -26.54 -1.28
CA LYS A 80 -8.04 -27.03 -1.67
C LYS A 80 -7.52 -26.47 -2.99
N HIS A 81 -8.40 -26.08 -3.92
CA HIS A 81 -7.97 -25.45 -5.16
C HIS A 81 -7.59 -23.99 -4.91
N LEU A 82 -8.41 -23.22 -4.19
CA LEU A 82 -8.09 -21.82 -3.85
C LEU A 82 -6.87 -21.69 -2.94
N THR A 83 -6.52 -22.75 -2.20
CA THR A 83 -5.36 -22.80 -1.31
C THR A 83 -4.19 -23.61 -1.87
N SER A 84 -4.21 -24.02 -3.14
CA SER A 84 -3.15 -24.88 -3.68
C SER A 84 -1.81 -24.17 -3.90
N VAL A 85 -1.85 -22.85 -4.11
CA VAL A 85 -0.65 -22.02 -4.31
C VAL A 85 -0.28 -21.38 -2.97
N GLU A 86 0.48 -22.10 -2.16
CA GLU A 86 0.83 -21.70 -0.80
C GLU A 86 1.58 -20.35 -0.75
N GLY A 87 1.32 -19.57 0.31
CA GLY A 87 1.96 -18.27 0.52
C GLY A 87 1.39 -17.13 -0.35
N THR A 88 0.40 -17.39 -1.19
CA THR A 88 -0.32 -16.35 -1.94
C THR A 88 -1.46 -15.75 -1.13
N LEU A 89 -1.87 -14.53 -1.48
CA LEU A 89 -3.01 -13.89 -0.84
C LEU A 89 -4.31 -14.68 -1.02
N LEU A 90 -4.51 -15.30 -2.19
CA LEU A 90 -5.67 -16.17 -2.43
C LEU A 90 -5.69 -17.35 -1.44
N ALA A 91 -4.55 -18.01 -1.23
CA ALA A 91 -4.46 -19.12 -0.30
C ALA A 91 -4.69 -18.68 1.16
N VAL A 92 -4.17 -17.52 1.56
CA VAL A 92 -4.40 -16.98 2.92
C VAL A 92 -5.87 -16.60 3.13
N LEU A 93 -6.51 -15.94 2.15
CA LEU A 93 -7.93 -15.54 2.21
C LEU A 93 -8.84 -16.74 2.42
N PHE A 94 -8.59 -17.84 1.71
CA PHE A 94 -9.42 -19.05 1.74
C PHE A 94 -8.89 -20.16 2.65
N GLY A 95 -7.86 -19.90 3.46
CA GLY A 95 -7.27 -20.86 4.39
C GLY A 95 -8.13 -21.17 5.63
N GLY A 96 -9.35 -20.65 5.73
CA GLY A 96 -10.28 -20.89 6.85
C GLY A 96 -10.18 -19.86 7.97
N ARG A 97 -8.98 -19.32 8.20
CA ARG A 97 -8.71 -18.32 9.26
C ARG A 97 -9.63 -17.09 9.17
N TRP A 98 -10.02 -16.69 7.97
CA TRP A 98 -10.79 -15.46 7.73
C TRP A 98 -12.26 -15.70 7.38
N ASP A 99 -12.74 -16.94 7.44
CA ASP A 99 -14.09 -17.31 6.98
C ASP A 99 -15.22 -16.53 7.68
N GLY A 100 -15.03 -16.15 8.94
CA GLY A 100 -15.99 -15.34 9.71
C GLY A 100 -15.95 -13.84 9.38
N ARG A 101 -14.94 -13.40 8.62
CA ARG A 101 -14.69 -12.00 8.26
C ARG A 101 -14.94 -11.72 6.79
N LEU A 102 -15.01 -12.74 5.95
CA LEU A 102 -15.39 -12.60 4.55
C LEU A 102 -16.87 -12.22 4.45
N GLY A 103 -17.16 -11.20 3.64
CA GLY A 103 -18.53 -10.77 3.37
C GLY A 103 -19.35 -11.90 2.77
N ARG A 104 -20.65 -11.94 3.04
CA ARG A 104 -21.58 -12.92 2.47
C ARG A 104 -22.77 -12.26 1.84
N ASP A 105 -23.14 -12.73 0.65
CA ASP A 105 -24.33 -12.25 -0.03
C ASP A 105 -25.62 -12.82 0.61
N ALA A 106 -26.78 -12.41 0.07
CA ALA A 106 -28.09 -12.84 0.58
C ALA A 106 -28.31 -14.37 0.51
N ASP A 107 -27.57 -15.07 -0.38
CA ASP A 107 -27.62 -16.51 -0.54
C ASP A 107 -26.53 -17.24 0.28
N ASN A 108 -25.91 -16.53 1.24
CA ASN A 108 -24.85 -17.02 2.12
C ASN A 108 -23.57 -17.46 1.37
N ARG A 109 -23.33 -16.94 0.16
CA ARG A 109 -22.10 -17.19 -0.62
C ARG A 109 -21.01 -16.23 -0.16
N VAL A 110 -19.78 -16.72 -0.13
CA VAL A 110 -18.60 -15.88 0.17
C VAL A 110 -18.46 -14.83 -0.94
N PHE A 111 -18.46 -13.56 -0.58
CA PHE A 111 -18.33 -12.47 -1.52
C PHE A 111 -16.88 -12.03 -1.69
N VAL A 112 -16.45 -11.91 -2.94
CA VAL A 112 -15.11 -11.43 -3.30
C VAL A 112 -15.26 -10.26 -4.26
N ASP A 113 -14.83 -9.08 -3.82
CA ASP A 113 -14.97 -7.84 -4.59
C ASP A 113 -13.84 -7.67 -5.62
N VAL A 114 -13.80 -8.59 -6.58
CA VAL A 114 -12.77 -8.71 -7.63
C VAL A 114 -13.43 -8.79 -9.00
N CYS A 115 -12.68 -8.49 -10.06
CA CYS A 115 -13.14 -8.74 -11.43
C CYS A 115 -13.47 -10.23 -11.64
N PRO A 116 -14.72 -10.59 -11.99
CA PRO A 116 -15.10 -11.99 -12.19
C PRO A 116 -14.22 -12.71 -13.22
N ARG A 117 -13.97 -12.06 -14.37
CA ARG A 117 -13.15 -12.62 -15.44
C ARG A 117 -11.69 -12.86 -15.05
N ALA A 118 -11.14 -11.98 -14.19
CA ALA A 118 -9.78 -12.19 -13.70
C ALA A 118 -9.73 -13.38 -12.74
N PHE A 119 -10.73 -13.50 -11.86
CA PHE A 119 -10.86 -14.64 -10.96
C PHE A 119 -11.04 -15.96 -11.71
N ASP A 120 -11.89 -15.99 -12.73
CA ASP A 120 -12.10 -17.18 -13.57
C ASP A 120 -10.79 -17.61 -14.24
N ALA A 121 -10.03 -16.67 -14.81
CA ALA A 121 -8.72 -16.96 -15.44
C ALA A 121 -7.69 -17.52 -14.43
N MET A 122 -7.67 -16.99 -13.20
CA MET A 122 -6.80 -17.52 -12.14
C MET A 122 -7.25 -18.90 -11.67
N LEU A 123 -8.56 -19.12 -11.54
CA LEU A 123 -9.12 -20.41 -11.14
C LEU A 123 -8.83 -21.49 -12.19
N GLU A 124 -8.98 -21.17 -13.48
CA GLU A 124 -8.63 -22.07 -14.57
C GLU A 124 -7.14 -22.44 -14.51
N ALA A 125 -6.25 -21.45 -14.37
CA ALA A 125 -4.82 -21.70 -14.22
C ALA A 125 -4.49 -22.58 -13.00
N ILE A 126 -5.17 -22.38 -11.87
CA ILE A 126 -5.02 -23.19 -10.65
C ILE A 126 -5.44 -24.65 -10.90
N LEU A 127 -6.57 -24.85 -11.61
CA LEU A 127 -7.08 -26.19 -11.91
C LEU A 127 -6.18 -26.93 -12.91
N ASP A 128 -5.55 -26.20 -13.83
CA ASP A 128 -4.54 -26.73 -14.76
C ASP A 128 -3.18 -27.04 -14.09
N GLY A 129 -2.95 -26.49 -12.90
CA GLY A 129 -1.80 -26.76 -12.05
C GLY A 129 -0.71 -25.70 -12.06
N GLN A 130 0.32 -25.89 -11.23
CA GLN A 130 1.34 -24.88 -10.92
C GLN A 130 2.01 -24.27 -12.17
N GLY A 131 2.31 -25.08 -13.19
CA GLY A 131 2.94 -24.58 -14.41
C GLY A 131 2.06 -23.59 -15.21
N ALA A 132 0.73 -23.69 -15.12
CA ALA A 132 -0.18 -22.71 -15.72
C ALA A 132 -0.23 -21.42 -14.90
N VAL A 133 -0.19 -21.52 -13.58
CA VAL A 133 -0.07 -20.37 -12.66
C VAL A 133 1.23 -19.61 -12.91
N ASP A 134 2.36 -20.32 -13.03
CA ASP A 134 3.66 -19.71 -13.29
C ASP A 134 3.68 -18.96 -14.63
N ARG A 135 3.13 -19.57 -15.69
CA ARG A 135 2.97 -18.91 -16.99
C ARG A 135 2.10 -17.65 -16.90
N LEU A 136 0.96 -17.72 -16.21
CA LEU A 136 0.07 -16.57 -16.03
C LEU A 136 0.79 -15.41 -15.31
N MET A 137 1.58 -15.72 -14.28
CA MET A 137 2.37 -14.75 -13.54
C MET A 137 3.50 -14.16 -14.39
N ASP A 138 4.21 -14.98 -15.15
CA ASP A 138 5.31 -14.53 -16.01
C ASP A 138 4.81 -13.67 -17.16
N GLU A 139 3.70 -14.05 -17.78
CA GLU A 139 3.00 -13.22 -18.75
C GLU A 139 2.60 -11.85 -18.18
N ALA A 140 2.05 -11.81 -16.97
CA ALA A 140 1.71 -10.56 -16.31
C ALA A 140 2.96 -9.68 -16.07
N LYS A 141 4.08 -10.28 -15.65
CA LYS A 141 5.37 -9.59 -15.52
C LYS A 141 5.88 -9.05 -16.86
N THR A 142 5.77 -9.80 -17.96
CA THR A 142 6.23 -9.34 -19.29
C THR A 142 5.47 -8.09 -19.76
N ARG A 143 4.20 -7.96 -19.37
CA ARG A 143 3.36 -6.79 -19.64
C ARG A 143 3.50 -5.68 -18.58
N ASN A 144 4.45 -5.81 -17.65
CA ASN A 144 4.61 -4.91 -16.51
C ASN A 144 3.29 -4.68 -15.74
N TYR A 145 2.50 -5.75 -15.60
CA TYR A 145 1.19 -5.76 -14.96
C TYR A 145 0.14 -4.83 -15.58
N GLN A 146 0.27 -4.52 -16.87
CA GLN A 146 -0.66 -3.67 -17.62
C GLN A 146 -1.64 -4.47 -18.49
N GLY A 147 -1.69 -5.79 -18.39
CA GLY A 147 -2.77 -6.58 -18.97
C GLY A 147 -4.10 -6.35 -18.26
N LEU A 148 -5.19 -6.72 -18.93
CA LEU A 148 -6.55 -6.52 -18.40
C LEU A 148 -6.75 -7.23 -17.06
N HIS A 149 -6.15 -8.40 -16.82
CA HIS A 149 -6.33 -9.16 -15.57
C HIS A 149 -5.11 -9.10 -14.63
N ASP A 150 -4.00 -8.56 -15.12
CA ASP A 150 -2.69 -8.65 -14.46
C ASP A 150 -2.65 -8.03 -13.06
N PHE A 151 -3.43 -6.96 -12.82
CA PHE A 151 -3.55 -6.36 -11.48
C PHE A 151 -4.03 -7.40 -10.46
N TRP A 152 -5.11 -8.13 -10.77
CA TRP A 152 -5.68 -9.11 -9.85
C TRP A 152 -4.81 -10.36 -9.75
N THR A 153 -4.22 -10.80 -10.87
CA THR A 153 -3.21 -11.86 -10.90
C THR A 153 -2.08 -11.54 -9.93
N ALA A 154 -1.51 -10.33 -10.01
CA ALA A 154 -0.44 -9.91 -9.12
C ALA A 154 -0.90 -9.82 -7.66
N VAL A 155 -2.06 -9.20 -7.39
CA VAL A 155 -2.56 -9.04 -6.02
C VAL A 155 -2.85 -10.39 -5.35
N LEU A 156 -3.46 -11.34 -6.06
CA LEU A 156 -3.96 -12.57 -5.47
C LEU A 156 -2.98 -13.74 -5.52
N LEU A 157 -2.08 -13.78 -6.50
CA LEU A 157 -1.16 -14.91 -6.73
C LEU A 157 0.32 -14.57 -6.48
N SER A 158 0.69 -13.31 -6.21
CA SER A 158 2.05 -13.04 -5.74
C SER A 158 2.25 -13.60 -4.32
N PRO A 159 3.45 -14.11 -4.00
CA PRO A 159 3.80 -14.44 -2.64
C PRO A 159 3.65 -13.22 -1.74
N ILE A 160 3.04 -13.40 -0.57
CA ILE A 160 3.15 -12.44 0.53
C ILE A 160 4.54 -12.67 1.10
N ASP A 161 5.53 -11.90 0.64
CA ASP A 161 6.96 -12.03 0.93
C ASP A 161 7.22 -12.79 2.23
N LYS A 162 7.77 -14.02 2.11
CA LYS A 162 8.37 -14.70 3.25
C LYS A 162 9.69 -13.98 3.51
N PRO A 163 10.08 -13.64 4.76
CA PRO A 163 11.46 -13.31 5.03
C PRO A 163 12.32 -14.46 4.48
N SER A 164 13.36 -14.10 3.72
CA SER A 164 14.30 -15.09 3.23
C SER A 164 14.77 -15.93 4.40
N THR A 165 14.72 -17.25 4.21
CA THR A 165 15.30 -18.25 5.11
C THR A 165 16.84 -18.15 5.20
N ASP A 166 17.42 -16.99 4.84
CA ASP A 166 18.85 -16.73 4.78
C ASP A 166 19.38 -16.03 6.05
N ALA A 167 18.50 -15.75 7.02
CA ALA A 167 18.92 -15.26 8.34
C ALA A 167 19.73 -16.30 9.17
N SER A 168 20.04 -17.48 8.62
CA SER A 168 20.99 -18.42 9.21
C SER A 168 22.46 -18.19 8.83
N SER A 169 22.80 -17.14 8.07
CA SER A 169 24.19 -16.96 7.59
C SER A 169 24.91 -15.66 8.00
N ALA A 170 24.38 -14.88 8.96
CA ALA A 170 25.04 -13.68 9.46
C ALA A 170 25.12 -13.62 11.00
N ALA A 171 25.62 -14.69 11.62
CA ALA A 171 26.08 -14.65 13.01
C ALA A 171 27.23 -15.65 13.24
N GLN A 172 28.23 -15.67 12.34
CA GLN A 172 29.58 -16.12 12.70
C GLN A 172 30.43 -14.89 13.02
N GLY A 173 30.00 -14.12 14.02
CA GLY A 173 30.96 -13.33 14.79
C GLY A 173 31.75 -14.31 15.63
N HIS A 174 33.06 -14.39 15.43
CA HIS A 174 33.96 -15.07 16.37
C HIS A 174 33.68 -14.50 17.76
N SER A 175 32.91 -15.24 18.57
CA SER A 175 32.77 -14.97 19.99
C SER A 175 34.11 -15.34 20.61
N GLU A 176 34.99 -14.36 20.79
CA GLU A 176 36.06 -14.52 21.77
C GLU A 176 35.39 -14.88 23.10
N GLU A 177 35.68 -16.09 23.57
CA GLU A 177 35.18 -16.58 24.84
C GLU A 177 35.61 -15.59 25.93
N PRO A 178 34.68 -15.06 26.76
CA PRO A 178 35.05 -14.13 27.81
C PRO A 178 35.98 -14.85 28.78
N THR A 179 37.29 -14.61 28.63
CA THR A 179 38.31 -15.31 29.38
C THR A 179 38.69 -14.44 30.56
N VAL A 180 38.37 -14.88 31.78
CA VAL A 180 38.86 -14.21 32.99
C VAL A 180 40.32 -14.63 33.15
N ALA A 181 41.25 -13.71 32.84
CA ALA A 181 42.68 -14.03 32.87
C ALA A 181 43.11 -14.47 34.28
N SER A 182 43.40 -15.76 34.46
CA SER A 182 43.81 -16.34 35.74
C SER A 182 45.29 -16.07 36.10
N HIS A 183 46.01 -15.30 35.29
CA HIS A 183 47.44 -15.08 35.44
C HIS A 183 47.74 -14.15 36.63
N GLY A 184 48.32 -14.72 37.71
CA GLY A 184 48.79 -13.99 38.89
C GLY A 184 47.93 -14.14 40.14
N LEU A 185 46.88 -14.98 40.12
CA LEU A 185 46.00 -15.20 41.28
C LEU A 185 46.55 -16.24 42.28
N PRO A 186 46.36 -16.02 43.60
CA PRO A 186 46.65 -17.02 44.64
C PRO A 186 45.90 -18.34 44.38
N ALA A 187 46.54 -19.47 44.69
CA ALA A 187 45.99 -20.80 44.42
C ALA A 187 44.62 -21.03 45.11
N GLU A 188 44.40 -20.34 46.23
CA GLU A 188 43.21 -20.40 47.07
C GLU A 188 41.96 -19.81 46.40
N LEU A 189 42.11 -18.94 45.39
CA LEU A 189 40.99 -18.27 44.70
C LEU A 189 40.61 -18.93 43.37
N ARG A 190 41.36 -19.93 42.91
CA ARG A 190 41.18 -20.56 41.60
C ARG A 190 39.79 -21.17 41.42
N GLY A 191 39.25 -21.82 42.45
CA GLY A 191 37.91 -22.42 42.42
C GLY A 191 36.80 -21.38 42.24
N VAL A 192 36.89 -20.23 42.92
CA VAL A 192 35.89 -19.16 42.82
C VAL A 192 35.91 -18.52 41.42
N VAL A 193 37.11 -18.29 40.86
CA VAL A 193 37.25 -17.74 39.51
C VAL A 193 36.68 -18.69 38.45
N ALA A 194 36.91 -20.00 38.61
CA ALA A 194 36.33 -21.00 37.71
C ALA A 194 34.79 -21.02 37.74
N GLU A 195 34.19 -20.90 38.93
CA GLU A 195 32.71 -20.81 39.06
C GLU A 195 32.14 -19.52 38.43
N VAL A 196 32.81 -18.38 38.63
CA VAL A 196 32.41 -17.11 38.00
C VAL A 196 32.54 -17.20 36.47
N GLU A 197 33.62 -17.79 35.96
CA GLU A 197 33.80 -18.01 34.52
C GLU A 197 32.69 -18.91 33.95
N SER A 198 32.37 -20.01 34.63
CA SER A 198 31.26 -20.91 34.27
C SER A 198 29.91 -20.18 34.24
N PHE A 199 29.63 -19.35 35.25
CA PHE A 199 28.45 -18.50 35.28
C PHE A 199 28.40 -17.53 34.10
N VAL A 200 29.49 -16.82 33.81
CA VAL A 200 29.56 -15.86 32.69
C VAL A 200 29.31 -16.56 31.36
N LYS A 201 29.93 -17.72 31.12
CA LYS A 201 29.70 -18.53 29.91
C LYS A 201 28.23 -18.94 29.78
N THR A 202 27.63 -19.43 30.87
CA THR A 202 26.22 -19.83 30.90
C THR A 202 25.28 -18.65 30.67
N PHE A 203 25.58 -17.50 31.26
CA PHE A 203 24.80 -16.26 31.10
C PHE A 203 24.83 -15.76 29.66
N VAL A 204 26.03 -15.70 29.05
CA VAL A 204 26.20 -15.27 27.66
C VAL A 204 25.47 -16.21 26.70
N ALA A 205 25.59 -17.53 26.89
CA ALA A 205 24.86 -18.51 26.11
C ALA A 205 23.33 -18.29 26.21
N LYS A 206 22.81 -18.15 27.43
CA LYS A 206 21.38 -17.92 27.66
C LYS A 206 20.89 -16.58 27.08
N LYS A 207 21.73 -15.55 27.10
CA LYS A 207 21.43 -14.27 26.46
C LYS A 207 21.34 -14.41 24.94
N ASN A 208 22.30 -15.09 24.32
CA ASN A 208 22.31 -15.35 22.87
C ASN A 208 21.11 -16.19 22.42
N ASP A 209 20.72 -17.18 23.22
CA ASP A 209 19.52 -17.99 22.97
C ASP A 209 18.26 -17.12 23.02
N LEU A 210 18.14 -16.26 24.03
CA LEU A 210 17.00 -15.34 24.19
C LEU A 210 16.93 -14.31 23.06
N ASP A 211 18.07 -13.76 22.65
CA ASP A 211 18.15 -12.81 21.54
C ASP A 211 17.74 -13.48 20.21
N SER A 212 18.13 -14.75 20.01
CA SER A 212 17.72 -15.56 18.86
C SER A 212 16.23 -15.88 18.87
N GLU A 213 15.67 -16.28 20.03
CA GLU A 213 14.23 -16.51 20.21
C GLU A 213 13.43 -15.22 19.94
N ARG A 214 13.94 -14.08 20.41
CA ARG A 214 13.32 -12.76 20.17
C ARG A 214 13.31 -12.41 18.69
N ALA A 215 14.41 -12.60 17.98
CA ALA A 215 14.49 -12.34 16.56
C ALA A 215 13.50 -13.22 15.77
N ALA A 216 13.41 -14.52 16.11
CA ALA A 216 12.48 -15.45 15.48
C ALA A 216 11.01 -15.07 15.75
N LYS A 217 10.66 -14.76 17.00
CA LYS A 217 9.30 -14.31 17.36
C LYS A 217 8.92 -13.00 16.67
N LYS A 218 9.84 -12.03 16.63
CA LYS A 218 9.64 -10.78 15.91
C LYS A 218 9.39 -11.02 14.42
N ALA A 219 10.20 -11.86 13.77
CA ALA A 219 10.03 -12.19 12.36
C ALA A 219 8.67 -12.85 12.07
N ALA A 220 8.24 -13.79 12.93
CA ALA A 220 6.93 -14.44 12.80
C ALA A 220 5.75 -13.47 13.02
N TYR A 221 5.89 -12.55 13.98
CA TYR A 221 4.92 -11.50 14.23
C TYR A 221 4.81 -10.53 13.04
N ASP A 222 5.95 -10.05 12.53
CA ASP A 222 6.02 -9.16 11.38
C ASP A 222 5.41 -9.83 10.13
N GLN A 223 5.70 -11.12 9.90
CA GLN A 223 5.09 -11.90 8.81
C GLN A 223 3.57 -11.98 8.96
N THR A 224 3.08 -12.26 10.17
CA THR A 224 1.63 -12.33 10.43
C THR A 224 0.98 -10.97 10.19
N MET A 225 1.63 -9.89 10.61
CA MET A 225 1.14 -8.52 10.36
C MET A 225 1.09 -8.19 8.85
N MET A 226 2.06 -8.67 8.07
CA MET A 226 2.04 -8.54 6.61
C MET A 226 0.85 -9.29 5.99
N GLU A 227 0.60 -10.54 6.41
CA GLU A 227 -0.57 -11.30 5.97
C GLU A 227 -1.88 -10.57 6.29
N ILE A 228 -2.03 -10.11 7.53
CA ILE A 228 -3.20 -9.34 7.99
C ILE A 228 -3.40 -8.10 7.13
N THR A 229 -2.32 -7.35 6.88
CA THR A 229 -2.36 -6.14 6.05
C THR A 229 -2.81 -6.45 4.63
N ALA A 230 -2.33 -7.56 4.05
CA ALA A 230 -2.68 -7.96 2.69
C ALA A 230 -4.15 -8.42 2.56
N VAL A 231 -4.69 -9.16 3.55
CA VAL A 231 -6.09 -9.62 3.50
C VAL A 231 -7.10 -8.53 3.87
N LYS A 232 -6.72 -7.56 4.70
CA LYS A 232 -7.63 -6.56 5.29
C LYS A 232 -8.57 -5.88 4.28
N PRO A 233 -8.14 -5.49 3.05
CA PRO A 233 -9.04 -4.88 2.06
C PRO A 233 -10.20 -5.78 1.58
N PHE A 234 -10.08 -7.10 1.76
CA PHE A 234 -11.08 -8.09 1.37
C PHE A 234 -12.00 -8.51 2.53
N LEU A 235 -11.65 -8.16 3.76
CA LEU A 235 -12.41 -8.50 4.95
C LEU A 235 -13.45 -7.41 5.25
N ALA A 236 -14.56 -7.82 5.85
CA ALA A 236 -15.49 -6.86 6.44
C ALA A 236 -14.75 -5.98 7.48
N PRO A 237 -15.22 -4.76 7.76
CA PRO A 237 -14.75 -3.97 8.91
C PRO A 237 -14.92 -4.73 10.24
N LEU A 238 -14.07 -4.44 11.24
CA LEU A 238 -14.21 -5.03 12.59
C LEU A 238 -15.43 -4.49 13.34
N SER A 239 -15.83 -3.26 13.02
CA SER A 239 -17.03 -2.62 13.53
C SER A 239 -17.86 -2.12 12.34
N GLY A 240 -19.18 -2.33 12.42
CA GLY A 240 -20.08 -2.11 11.28
C GLY A 240 -20.06 -3.25 10.27
N GLY A 241 -20.66 -3.01 9.10
CA GLY A 241 -20.66 -3.95 7.98
C GLY A 241 -20.29 -3.23 6.69
N ASP A 242 -19.78 -3.98 5.71
CA ASP A 242 -19.57 -3.49 4.36
C ASP A 242 -20.62 -4.13 3.45
N ALA A 243 -21.73 -3.41 3.25
CA ALA A 243 -22.90 -3.94 2.57
C ALA A 243 -22.56 -4.29 1.12
N ILE A 244 -22.96 -5.49 0.69
CA ILE A 244 -22.86 -5.89 -0.73
C ILE A 244 -24.02 -5.23 -1.46
N ARG A 245 -23.71 -4.43 -2.48
CA ARG A 245 -24.66 -3.74 -3.35
C ARG A 245 -24.64 -4.38 -4.71
N SER A 246 -25.80 -4.56 -5.31
CA SER A 246 -25.94 -5.21 -6.61
C SER A 246 -26.89 -4.44 -7.51
N VAL A 247 -26.60 -4.47 -8.80
CA VAL A 247 -27.47 -3.95 -9.86
C VAL A 247 -27.62 -5.01 -10.95
N ASP A 248 -28.81 -5.10 -11.53
CA ASP A 248 -29.07 -5.93 -12.70
C ASP A 248 -28.72 -5.17 -13.98
N VAL A 249 -27.92 -5.77 -14.85
CA VAL A 249 -27.45 -5.21 -16.13
C VAL A 249 -27.70 -6.22 -17.23
N CYS A 250 -28.74 -5.99 -18.02
CA CYS A 250 -29.20 -6.87 -19.09
C CYS A 250 -29.37 -8.33 -18.62
N GLY A 251 -29.99 -8.52 -17.45
CA GLY A 251 -30.24 -9.84 -16.85
C GLY A 251 -29.02 -10.46 -16.16
N GLN A 252 -27.92 -9.72 -16.02
CA GLN A 252 -26.72 -10.15 -15.31
C GLN A 252 -26.46 -9.27 -14.09
N THR A 253 -26.21 -9.90 -12.95
CA THR A 253 -25.85 -9.20 -11.73
C THR A 253 -24.43 -8.65 -11.79
N VAL A 254 -24.27 -7.39 -11.41
CA VAL A 254 -22.98 -6.79 -11.04
C VAL A 254 -23.07 -6.39 -9.58
N SER A 255 -22.17 -6.94 -8.75
CA SER A 255 -22.16 -6.71 -7.30
C SER A 255 -20.84 -6.10 -6.84
N THR A 256 -20.86 -5.21 -5.86
CA THR A 256 -19.64 -4.65 -5.23
C THR A 256 -19.92 -4.32 -3.77
N THR A 257 -18.92 -3.85 -3.01
CA THR A 257 -19.13 -3.44 -1.62
C THR A 257 -19.37 -1.94 -1.48
N GLN A 258 -19.97 -1.53 -0.36
CA GLN A 258 -20.14 -0.13 -0.02
C GLN A 258 -18.79 0.60 0.01
N SER A 259 -17.73 -0.03 0.52
CA SER A 259 -16.37 0.55 0.49
C SER A 259 -15.91 0.89 -0.93
N THR A 260 -16.25 0.08 -1.94
CA THR A 260 -15.91 0.38 -3.33
C THR A 260 -16.76 1.53 -3.88
N LEU A 261 -18.04 1.61 -3.51
CA LEU A 261 -18.91 2.74 -3.87
C LEU A 261 -18.43 4.06 -3.22
N ASP A 262 -17.93 4.01 -1.99
CA ASP A 262 -17.41 5.20 -1.32
C ASP A 262 -16.18 5.76 -2.06
N VAL A 263 -15.37 4.89 -2.68
CA VAL A 263 -14.24 5.28 -3.54
C VAL A 263 -14.70 5.86 -4.89
N MET A 264 -15.90 5.49 -5.36
CA MET A 264 -16.53 6.12 -6.53
C MET A 264 -16.94 7.57 -6.25
N GLY A 265 -17.40 7.85 -5.03
CA GLY A 265 -17.96 9.13 -4.63
C GLY A 265 -19.38 9.34 -5.17
N ASP A 266 -19.83 10.59 -5.18
CA ASP A 266 -21.15 10.97 -5.66
C ASP A 266 -21.17 11.12 -7.19
N ILE A 267 -21.20 9.98 -7.88
CA ILE A 267 -21.34 9.90 -9.34
C ILE A 267 -22.55 9.05 -9.72
N ALA A 268 -23.01 9.21 -10.96
CA ALA A 268 -24.17 8.49 -11.45
C ALA A 268 -24.01 6.96 -11.38
N LEU A 269 -22.80 6.42 -11.49
CA LEU A 269 -22.54 4.99 -11.28
C LEU A 269 -22.96 4.53 -9.87
N THR A 270 -22.55 5.26 -8.83
CA THR A 270 -22.87 4.96 -7.42
C THR A 270 -24.38 4.92 -7.20
N ASN A 271 -25.11 5.83 -7.83
CA ASN A 271 -26.57 5.92 -7.70
C ASN A 271 -27.29 4.70 -8.29
N ARG A 272 -26.71 3.99 -9.27
CA ARG A 272 -27.26 2.72 -9.77
C ARG A 272 -27.24 1.60 -8.72
N PHE A 273 -26.36 1.67 -7.73
CA PHE A 273 -26.28 0.67 -6.66
C PHE A 273 -27.06 1.05 -5.41
N ASN A 274 -27.27 2.36 -5.16
CA ASN A 274 -27.86 2.86 -3.91
C ASN A 274 -29.28 3.39 -4.05
N LEU A 275 -29.60 4.07 -5.14
CA LEU A 275 -30.83 4.87 -5.27
C LEU A 275 -31.77 4.40 -6.37
N TRP A 276 -31.22 3.82 -7.44
CA TRP A 276 -31.97 3.50 -8.65
C TRP A 276 -32.15 1.98 -8.80
N PRO A 277 -33.26 1.40 -8.31
CA PRO A 277 -33.45 -0.05 -8.28
C PRO A 277 -33.76 -0.67 -9.65
N ALA A 278 -34.01 0.16 -10.67
CA ALA A 278 -34.35 -0.30 -12.00
C ALA A 278 -33.14 -0.99 -12.69
N PRO A 279 -33.36 -2.10 -13.42
CA PRO A 279 -32.33 -2.71 -14.25
C PRO A 279 -31.71 -1.74 -15.26
N ILE A 280 -30.44 -1.96 -15.60
CA ILE A 280 -29.76 -1.32 -16.74
C ILE A 280 -30.02 -2.20 -17.96
N GLU A 281 -30.77 -1.72 -18.95
CA GLU A 281 -31.20 -2.55 -20.10
C GLU A 281 -30.53 -2.16 -21.43
N ASP A 282 -29.87 -1.00 -21.46
CA ASP A 282 -29.40 -0.32 -22.67
C ASP A 282 -27.87 -0.17 -22.76
N VAL A 283 -27.14 -0.75 -21.81
CA VAL A 283 -25.67 -0.67 -21.74
C VAL A 283 -25.06 -2.07 -21.68
N PRO A 284 -23.97 -2.35 -22.42
CA PRO A 284 -23.27 -3.63 -22.31
C PRO A 284 -22.80 -3.90 -20.87
N VAL A 285 -23.11 -5.09 -20.35
CA VAL A 285 -22.68 -5.53 -19.00
C VAL A 285 -21.16 -5.42 -18.79
N ASP A 286 -20.38 -5.66 -19.84
CA ASP A 286 -18.92 -5.54 -19.78
C ASP A 286 -18.46 -4.12 -19.44
N HIS A 287 -19.19 -3.10 -19.92
CA HIS A 287 -18.86 -1.71 -19.63
C HIS A 287 -19.05 -1.44 -18.13
N VAL A 288 -20.22 -1.80 -17.58
CA VAL A 288 -20.49 -1.59 -16.14
C VAL A 288 -19.49 -2.37 -15.28
N ARG A 289 -19.19 -3.63 -15.63
CA ARG A 289 -18.17 -4.43 -14.91
C ARG A 289 -16.80 -3.77 -14.91
N ARG A 290 -16.35 -3.23 -16.05
CA ARG A 290 -15.05 -2.52 -16.16
C ARG A 290 -15.01 -1.23 -15.36
N LEU A 291 -16.10 -0.46 -15.36
CA LEU A 291 -16.20 0.76 -14.55
C LEU A 291 -16.12 0.43 -13.06
N VAL A 292 -16.86 -0.57 -12.59
CA VAL A 292 -16.79 -1.05 -11.20
C VAL A 292 -15.39 -1.57 -10.89
N ASP A 293 -14.79 -2.36 -11.79
CA ASP A 293 -13.44 -2.91 -11.60
C ASP A 293 -12.37 -1.83 -11.47
N HIS A 294 -12.47 -0.71 -12.20
CA HIS A 294 -11.57 0.42 -12.03
C HIS A 294 -11.56 0.94 -10.58
N TYR A 295 -12.72 1.09 -9.95
CA TYR A 295 -12.82 1.56 -8.57
C TYR A 295 -12.44 0.50 -7.54
N ARG A 296 -12.70 -0.79 -7.80
CA ARG A 296 -12.14 -1.89 -7.00
C ARG A 296 -10.62 -1.81 -6.98
N ARG A 297 -9.98 -1.69 -8.16
CA ARG A 297 -8.52 -1.55 -8.25
C ARG A 297 -8.03 -0.31 -7.54
N LYS A 298 -8.73 0.83 -7.66
CA LYS A 298 -8.38 2.07 -6.96
C LYS A 298 -8.42 1.89 -5.43
N ARG A 299 -9.45 1.20 -4.90
CA ARG A 299 -9.57 0.87 -3.48
C ARG A 299 -8.43 -0.04 -3.00
N HIS A 300 -8.18 -1.12 -3.73
CA HIS A 300 -7.16 -2.10 -3.35
C HIS A 300 -5.74 -1.55 -3.52
N ALA A 301 -5.46 -0.80 -4.59
CA ALA A 301 -4.15 -0.19 -4.83
C ALA A 301 -3.77 0.85 -3.75
N ALA A 302 -4.74 1.56 -3.17
CA ALA A 302 -4.48 2.47 -2.06
C ALA A 302 -3.92 1.78 -0.80
N SER A 303 -4.08 0.45 -0.69
CA SER A 303 -3.55 -0.36 0.42
C SER A 303 -2.24 -1.08 0.09
N LEU A 304 -1.77 -0.99 -1.16
CA LEU A 304 -0.56 -1.70 -1.60
C LEU A 304 0.67 -0.78 -1.47
N PRO A 305 1.79 -1.28 -0.90
CA PRO A 305 3.04 -0.53 -0.86
C PRO A 305 3.73 -0.47 -2.25
N ASP A 306 3.40 -1.37 -3.17
CA ASP A 306 4.05 -1.47 -4.48
C ASP A 306 3.46 -0.50 -5.51
N THR A 307 4.26 0.50 -5.90
CA THR A 307 3.88 1.48 -6.93
C THR A 307 3.80 0.87 -8.33
N LYS A 308 4.34 -0.32 -8.57
CA LYS A 308 4.34 -0.98 -9.89
C LYS A 308 2.94 -1.37 -10.35
N LEU A 309 2.05 -1.70 -9.43
CA LEU A 309 0.67 -2.11 -9.75
C LEU A 309 -0.26 -0.93 -10.05
N MET A 310 0.19 0.31 -9.83
CA MET A 310 -0.60 1.52 -10.11
C MET A 310 -0.95 1.65 -11.60
N GLY A 311 -0.08 1.18 -12.50
CA GLY A 311 -0.37 1.15 -13.95
C GLY A 311 -1.57 0.26 -14.28
N GLY A 312 -1.78 -0.82 -13.53
CA GLY A 312 -2.88 -1.76 -13.70
C GLY A 312 -4.26 -1.22 -13.34
N VAL A 313 -4.34 -0.13 -12.56
CA VAL A 313 -5.61 0.43 -12.04
C VAL A 313 -6.49 1.01 -13.17
N ARG A 314 -5.88 1.58 -14.21
CA ARG A 314 -6.60 2.19 -15.33
C ARG A 314 -6.92 1.21 -16.46
N MET A 315 -6.34 0.01 -16.45
CA MET A 315 -6.50 -0.95 -17.54
C MET A 315 -7.96 -1.37 -17.84
N PRO A 316 -8.88 -1.45 -16.87
CA PRO A 316 -10.29 -1.69 -17.18
C PRO A 316 -10.91 -0.64 -18.11
N LEU A 317 -10.38 0.60 -18.08
CA LEU A 317 -10.87 1.72 -18.87
C LEU A 317 -10.35 1.74 -20.32
N VAL A 318 -9.48 0.79 -20.66
CA VAL A 318 -8.87 0.66 -21.99
C VAL A 318 -9.52 -0.50 -22.75
N MET A 319 -9.95 -0.21 -23.97
CA MET A 319 -10.54 -1.16 -24.91
C MET A 319 -9.53 -1.53 -26.00
N ASP A 320 -9.77 -2.65 -26.67
CA ASP A 320 -8.90 -3.25 -27.70
C ASP A 320 -8.91 -2.51 -29.05
N SER A 321 -9.84 -1.58 -29.25
CA SER A 321 -9.99 -0.83 -30.50
C SER A 321 -10.62 0.54 -30.28
N ALA A 322 -10.29 1.50 -31.16
CA ALA A 322 -10.81 2.86 -31.07
C ALA A 322 -12.34 2.97 -31.11
N PRO A 323 -13.07 2.22 -31.99
CA PRO A 323 -14.54 2.28 -31.99
C PRO A 323 -15.18 1.76 -30.69
N ARG A 324 -14.60 0.69 -30.11
CA ARG A 324 -15.04 0.16 -28.82
C ARG A 324 -14.71 1.12 -27.68
N GLN A 325 -13.53 1.77 -27.73
CA GLN A 325 -13.16 2.80 -26.77
C GLN A 325 -14.12 3.98 -26.79
N GLU A 326 -14.52 4.47 -27.97
CA GLU A 326 -15.46 5.59 -28.08
C GLU A 326 -16.83 5.24 -27.46
N THR A 327 -17.34 4.05 -27.75
CA THR A 327 -18.61 3.55 -27.19
C THR A 327 -18.52 3.40 -25.66
N PHE A 328 -17.39 2.87 -25.17
CA PHE A 328 -17.12 2.75 -23.74
C PHE A 328 -17.02 4.12 -23.06
N ASN A 329 -16.35 5.10 -23.68
CA ASN A 329 -16.24 6.47 -23.15
C ASN A 329 -17.60 7.14 -23.02
N LYS A 330 -18.50 6.98 -23.99
CA LYS A 330 -19.89 7.49 -23.91
C LYS A 330 -20.62 6.88 -22.71
N THR A 331 -20.45 5.58 -22.49
CA THR A 331 -21.03 4.87 -21.34
C THR A 331 -20.45 5.40 -20.03
N ALA A 332 -19.13 5.54 -19.95
CA ALA A 332 -18.46 6.01 -18.74
C ALA A 332 -18.86 7.44 -18.39
N ALA A 333 -18.93 8.33 -19.38
CA ALA A 333 -19.40 9.70 -19.21
C ALA A 333 -20.84 9.76 -18.69
N MET A 334 -21.74 8.90 -19.20
CA MET A 334 -23.11 8.78 -18.69
C MET A 334 -23.15 8.45 -17.19
N TYR A 335 -22.20 7.65 -16.72
CA TYR A 335 -22.08 7.24 -15.32
C TYR A 335 -21.15 8.13 -14.48
N GLY A 336 -20.64 9.23 -15.04
CA GLY A 336 -19.74 10.15 -14.34
C GLY A 336 -18.33 9.60 -14.09
N VAL A 337 -17.90 8.60 -14.86
CA VAL A 337 -16.55 8.02 -14.76
C VAL A 337 -15.65 8.60 -15.83
N ASP A 338 -14.54 9.19 -15.41
CA ASP A 338 -13.54 9.75 -16.32
C ASP A 338 -12.64 8.63 -16.89
N THR A 339 -12.85 8.29 -18.17
CA THR A 339 -12.02 7.33 -18.92
C THR A 339 -10.84 8.00 -19.62
N GLN A 340 -10.85 9.31 -19.72
CA GLN A 340 -10.00 10.06 -20.62
C GLN A 340 -9.29 11.20 -19.89
N SER A 341 -8.02 10.94 -19.59
CA SER A 341 -6.97 11.87 -20.01
C SER A 341 -6.90 11.82 -21.55
N SER A 342 -7.90 12.34 -22.25
CA SER A 342 -7.87 12.44 -23.72
C SER A 342 -6.78 13.43 -24.10
N PRO A 343 -5.98 13.17 -25.15
CA PRO A 343 -5.10 14.19 -25.73
C PRO A 343 -5.89 15.40 -26.24
N HIS A 344 -7.19 15.24 -26.50
CA HIS A 344 -8.08 16.27 -27.00
C HIS A 344 -9.29 16.37 -26.08
N GLY A 345 -9.17 17.28 -25.11
CA GLY A 345 -10.05 17.38 -23.98
C GLY A 345 -11.50 17.69 -24.32
N ARG A 346 -12.37 17.24 -23.43
CA ARG A 346 -13.46 18.07 -22.91
C ARG A 346 -14.00 17.45 -21.63
N GLY A 347 -13.72 18.12 -20.52
CA GLY A 347 -14.38 17.94 -19.22
C GLY A 347 -13.98 16.69 -18.44
N GLY A 348 -12.92 16.76 -17.64
CA GLY A 348 -12.52 15.71 -16.71
C GLY A 348 -11.25 16.10 -15.96
N GLY A 349 -11.33 16.12 -14.62
CA GLY A 349 -10.37 16.76 -13.72
C GLY A 349 -8.93 16.31 -13.91
N ALA A 350 -8.15 17.13 -14.60
CA ALA A 350 -6.71 17.14 -14.41
C ALA A 350 -6.41 17.30 -12.91
N VAL A 351 -5.51 16.49 -12.36
CA VAL A 351 -4.95 16.75 -11.03
C VAL A 351 -4.13 18.02 -11.15
N PHE A 352 -4.76 19.15 -10.84
CA PHE A 352 -4.05 20.41 -10.72
C PHE A 352 -3.20 20.35 -9.45
N THR A 353 -1.91 20.64 -9.58
CA THR A 353 -1.02 20.82 -8.44
C THR A 353 -1.21 22.22 -7.89
N GLU A 354 -1.26 22.35 -6.56
CA GLU A 354 -1.34 23.65 -5.90
C GLU A 354 0.06 24.24 -5.66
N MET A 355 0.23 25.50 -6.05
CA MET A 355 1.41 26.33 -5.83
C MET A 355 1.32 27.06 -4.48
N GLN A 356 2.43 27.65 -4.01
CA GLN A 356 2.44 28.35 -2.71
C GLN A 356 1.50 29.56 -2.68
N SER A 357 1.30 30.22 -3.82
CA SER A 357 0.30 31.28 -3.99
C SER A 357 -1.16 30.80 -3.89
N GLY A 358 -1.40 29.49 -3.86
CA GLY A 358 -2.73 28.86 -3.95
C GLY A 358 -3.29 28.83 -5.37
N ILE A 359 -2.43 29.06 -6.37
CA ILE A 359 -2.75 28.77 -7.76
C ILE A 359 -2.78 27.27 -7.97
N ARG A 360 -3.71 26.80 -8.79
CA ARG A 360 -3.77 25.41 -9.24
C ARG A 360 -3.28 25.34 -10.68
N TYR A 361 -2.33 24.46 -11.00
CA TYR A 361 -1.80 24.34 -12.37
C TYR A 361 -1.74 22.90 -12.87
N GLN A 362 -1.78 22.74 -14.19
CA GLN A 362 -1.57 21.49 -14.90
C GLN A 362 -0.58 21.71 -16.03
N VAL A 363 0.47 20.89 -16.09
CA VAL A 363 1.38 20.86 -17.25
C VAL A 363 0.71 20.06 -18.37
N VAL A 364 0.26 20.75 -19.42
CA VAL A 364 -0.41 20.14 -20.59
C VAL A 364 0.61 19.55 -21.55
N ARG A 365 1.77 20.22 -21.70
CA ARG A 365 2.87 19.75 -22.54
C ARG A 365 4.19 19.89 -21.77
N PRO A 366 4.72 18.80 -21.17
CA PRO A 366 6.02 18.84 -20.52
C PRO A 366 7.13 18.92 -21.55
N VAL A 367 8.20 19.64 -21.23
CA VAL A 367 9.40 19.77 -22.05
C VAL A 367 10.64 19.89 -21.16
N SER A 368 11.83 19.57 -21.66
CA SER A 368 13.09 19.62 -20.90
C SER A 368 13.85 20.94 -21.03
N GLY A 369 13.19 22.03 -21.41
CA GLY A 369 13.81 23.34 -21.62
C GLY A 369 14.36 24.00 -20.34
N PRO A 370 15.17 25.07 -20.47
CA PRO A 370 15.60 25.89 -19.34
C PRO A 370 14.41 26.59 -18.68
N LYS A 371 14.55 26.88 -17.38
CA LYS A 371 13.61 27.69 -16.59
C LYS A 371 14.09 29.14 -16.54
N ALA A 372 13.16 30.09 -16.50
CA ALA A 372 13.49 31.50 -16.39
C ALA A 372 13.87 31.87 -14.94
N THR A 373 14.74 32.86 -14.78
CA THR A 373 14.99 33.53 -13.49
C THR A 373 14.14 34.79 -13.36
N ARG A 374 14.01 35.33 -12.14
CA ARG A 374 13.19 36.53 -11.88
C ARG A 374 13.64 37.77 -12.67
N ASP A 375 14.91 37.90 -12.98
CA ASP A 375 15.43 39.09 -13.66
C ASP A 375 15.32 39.03 -15.19
N GLN A 376 15.06 37.84 -15.75
CA GLN A 376 15.00 37.61 -17.19
C GLN A 376 13.70 38.12 -17.81
N ARG A 377 13.75 38.36 -19.13
CA ARG A 377 12.55 38.58 -19.94
C ARG A 377 12.11 37.26 -20.55
N VAL A 378 10.81 37.03 -20.57
CA VAL A 378 10.20 35.84 -21.17
C VAL A 378 9.27 36.27 -22.30
N LYS A 379 9.25 35.47 -23.36
CA LYS A 379 8.26 35.55 -24.43
C LYS A 379 7.20 34.49 -24.17
N ILE A 380 5.95 34.89 -24.06
CA ILE A 380 4.83 33.99 -23.75
C ILE A 380 3.69 34.15 -24.76
N ASP A 381 2.97 33.07 -25.01
CA ASP A 381 1.62 33.12 -25.55
C ASP A 381 0.64 32.87 -24.39
N VAL A 382 -0.48 33.59 -24.36
CA VAL A 382 -1.48 33.49 -23.30
C VAL A 382 -2.89 33.46 -23.88
N ILE A 383 -3.73 32.58 -23.34
CA ILE A 383 -5.16 32.53 -23.59
C ILE A 383 -5.89 32.53 -22.25
N GLU A 384 -6.93 33.35 -22.13
CA GLU A 384 -7.74 33.45 -20.91
C GLU A 384 -9.22 33.17 -21.18
N TRP A 385 -9.87 32.43 -20.29
CA TRP A 385 -11.30 32.12 -20.29
C TRP A 385 -11.96 32.49 -18.95
N ARG A 386 -13.26 32.79 -18.99
CA ARG A 386 -14.07 33.16 -17.83
C ARG A 386 -14.78 31.99 -17.15
N ASP A 387 -15.05 30.93 -17.89
CA ASP A 387 -15.98 29.87 -17.53
C ASP A 387 -15.28 28.52 -17.34
N ASP A 388 -14.46 28.10 -18.30
CA ASP A 388 -13.57 26.94 -18.19
C ASP A 388 -12.54 26.97 -19.35
N PHE A 389 -11.52 26.14 -19.29
CA PHE A 389 -10.61 25.92 -20.43
C PHE A 389 -11.39 25.49 -21.67
N ASP A 390 -11.10 26.12 -22.81
CA ASP A 390 -11.79 25.87 -24.08
C ASP A 390 -13.32 26.11 -24.04
N GLY A 391 -13.78 26.85 -23.03
CA GLY A 391 -15.16 27.28 -22.86
C GLY A 391 -15.57 28.40 -23.83
N PRO A 392 -16.89 28.60 -24.05
CA PRO A 392 -17.39 29.70 -24.89
C PRO A 392 -17.02 31.09 -24.34
N GLY A 393 -16.69 31.23 -23.05
CA GLY A 393 -16.32 32.47 -22.39
C GLY A 393 -14.87 32.93 -22.58
N LYS A 394 -14.28 32.78 -23.77
CA LYS A 394 -12.91 33.26 -24.06
C LYS A 394 -12.80 34.79 -23.88
N ARG A 395 -11.89 35.24 -23.02
CA ARG A 395 -11.67 36.67 -22.71
C ARG A 395 -10.69 37.33 -23.66
N GLY A 396 -9.63 36.63 -24.04
CA GLY A 396 -8.57 37.15 -24.90
C GLY A 396 -7.53 36.09 -25.25
N GLU A 397 -6.77 36.36 -26.31
CA GLU A 397 -5.58 35.60 -26.69
C GLU A 397 -4.53 36.58 -27.17
N GLU A 398 -3.34 36.53 -26.57
CA GLU A 398 -2.19 37.32 -26.97
C GLU A 398 -1.02 36.38 -27.26
N ARG A 399 -0.32 36.63 -28.37
CA ARG A 399 0.81 35.81 -28.80
C ARG A 399 2.10 36.62 -28.83
N GLY A 400 3.17 36.02 -28.33
CA GLY A 400 4.49 36.61 -28.32
C GLY A 400 4.64 37.82 -27.40
N LEU A 401 3.83 37.92 -26.34
CA LEU A 401 3.97 38.94 -25.31
C LEU A 401 5.34 38.82 -24.66
N VAL A 402 6.06 39.95 -24.53
CA VAL A 402 7.36 39.99 -23.88
C VAL A 402 7.25 40.73 -22.56
N ALA A 403 7.52 40.03 -21.46
CA ALA A 403 7.46 40.59 -20.12
C ALA A 403 8.74 40.25 -19.34
N ARG A 404 9.19 41.16 -18.48
CA ARG A 404 10.22 40.84 -17.49
C ARG A 404 9.54 40.11 -16.32
N VAL A 405 10.11 39.00 -15.86
CA VAL A 405 9.47 38.17 -14.82
C VAL A 405 9.26 38.98 -13.55
N SER A 406 10.25 39.77 -13.11
CA SER A 406 10.18 40.63 -11.92
C SER A 406 9.06 41.67 -11.92
N ASP A 407 8.56 42.05 -13.10
CA ASP A 407 7.57 43.13 -13.25
C ASP A 407 6.13 42.58 -13.19
N GLN A 408 5.98 41.26 -13.08
CA GLN A 408 4.68 40.58 -13.03
C GLN A 408 4.20 40.39 -11.58
N PRO A 409 2.88 40.19 -11.34
CA PRO A 409 2.36 39.83 -10.02
C PRO A 409 3.06 38.57 -9.47
N GLU A 410 3.24 38.49 -8.14
CA GLU A 410 4.01 37.42 -7.48
C GLU A 410 3.61 36.01 -7.92
N TRP A 411 2.32 35.78 -8.10
CA TRP A 411 1.78 34.50 -8.56
C TRP A 411 2.23 34.15 -9.99
N ALA A 412 2.35 35.14 -10.87
CA ALA A 412 2.81 34.94 -12.24
C ALA A 412 4.34 34.75 -12.27
N GLN A 413 5.08 35.38 -11.35
CA GLN A 413 6.51 35.11 -11.17
C GLN A 413 6.76 33.65 -10.79
N GLU A 414 5.99 33.11 -9.86
CA GLU A 414 6.04 31.70 -9.44
C GLU A 414 5.82 30.77 -10.65
N VAL A 415 4.78 31.06 -11.45
CA VAL A 415 4.46 30.30 -12.66
C VAL A 415 5.63 30.34 -13.66
N PHE A 416 6.13 31.51 -14.02
CA PHE A 416 7.14 31.64 -15.08
C PHE A 416 8.52 31.11 -14.67
N THR A 417 8.87 31.19 -13.39
CA THR A 417 10.13 30.62 -12.89
C THR A 417 10.07 29.09 -12.76
N ASP A 418 8.88 28.50 -12.63
CA ASP A 418 8.71 27.05 -12.63
C ASP A 418 8.52 26.44 -14.04
N MET A 419 7.98 27.20 -15.00
CA MET A 419 7.82 26.77 -16.39
C MET A 419 9.15 26.62 -17.14
N ARG A 420 9.18 25.68 -18.09
CA ARG A 420 10.30 25.46 -19.02
C ARG A 420 10.01 26.01 -20.41
N VAL A 421 11.05 26.47 -21.13
CA VAL A 421 10.89 26.91 -22.53
C VAL A 421 10.32 25.79 -23.38
N GLY A 422 9.20 26.08 -24.05
CA GLY A 422 8.39 25.17 -24.87
C GLY A 422 7.17 24.58 -24.14
N GLU A 423 7.06 24.78 -22.82
CA GLU A 423 6.01 24.19 -21.99
C GLU A 423 4.66 24.88 -22.24
N VAL A 424 3.58 24.09 -22.22
CA VAL A 424 2.20 24.59 -22.15
C VAL A 424 1.61 24.22 -20.81
N ARG A 425 1.09 25.21 -20.09
CA ARG A 425 0.57 25.06 -18.73
C ARG A 425 -0.80 25.73 -18.60
N ARG A 426 -1.75 25.00 -18.03
CA ARG A 426 -3.09 25.48 -17.66
C ARG A 426 -3.09 25.87 -16.20
N ILE A 427 -3.75 26.98 -15.90
CA ILE A 427 -3.73 27.64 -14.60
C ILE A 427 -5.14 28.05 -14.22
N ILE A 428 -5.57 27.65 -13.02
CA ILE A 428 -6.78 28.15 -12.38
C ILE A 428 -6.35 29.19 -11.35
N LEU A 429 -6.65 30.46 -11.66
CA LEU A 429 -6.33 31.60 -10.83
C LEU A 429 -7.50 31.86 -9.87
N PRO A 430 -7.32 31.72 -8.54
CA PRO A 430 -8.41 31.94 -7.60
C PRO A 430 -8.88 33.40 -7.61
N ALA A 431 -10.16 33.61 -7.32
CA ALA A 431 -10.81 34.93 -7.34
C ALA A 431 -10.05 36.04 -6.59
N ARG A 432 -9.40 35.69 -5.46
CA ARG A 432 -8.60 36.63 -4.64
C ARG A 432 -7.35 37.18 -5.32
N LEU A 433 -6.80 36.45 -6.30
CA LEU A 433 -5.61 36.84 -7.06
C LEU A 433 -5.95 37.44 -8.44
N SER A 434 -7.21 37.32 -8.84
CA SER A 434 -7.72 37.83 -10.10
C SER A 434 -8.13 39.29 -9.97
N VAL A 435 -7.72 40.13 -10.91
CA VAL A 435 -8.12 41.55 -10.99
C VAL A 435 -9.63 41.76 -11.12
N THR A 436 -10.37 40.73 -11.53
CA THR A 436 -11.83 40.79 -11.70
C THR A 436 -12.60 40.36 -10.46
N GLY A 437 -11.92 39.86 -9.42
CA GLY A 437 -12.56 39.26 -8.25
C GLY A 437 -13.30 37.95 -8.55
N LYS A 438 -13.06 37.33 -9.72
CA LYS A 438 -13.62 36.05 -10.14
C LYS A 438 -12.52 35.08 -10.51
N GLU A 439 -12.77 33.78 -10.37
CA GLU A 439 -11.87 32.74 -10.86
C GLU A 439 -11.60 32.93 -12.37
N ALA A 440 -10.36 32.70 -12.79
CA ALA A 440 -9.97 32.81 -14.19
C ALA A 440 -9.20 31.55 -14.62
N TYR A 441 -9.40 31.13 -15.86
CA TYR A 441 -8.76 29.97 -16.47
C TYR A 441 -7.77 30.48 -17.50
N ILE A 442 -6.49 30.17 -17.34
CA ILE A 442 -5.40 30.74 -18.15
C ILE A 442 -4.52 29.62 -18.70
N GLU A 443 -4.26 29.63 -20.00
CA GLU A 443 -3.27 28.76 -20.63
C GLU A 443 -2.08 29.61 -21.07
N TYR A 444 -0.91 29.29 -20.50
CA TYR A 444 0.36 29.88 -20.92
C TYR A 444 1.16 28.91 -21.75
N ARG A 445 1.86 29.45 -22.75
CA ARG A 445 2.97 28.79 -23.42
C ARG A 445 4.23 29.64 -23.24
N LEU A 446 5.26 29.08 -22.62
CA LEU A 446 6.55 29.76 -22.51
C LEU A 446 7.33 29.55 -23.82
N VAL A 447 7.41 30.58 -24.67
CA VAL A 447 7.99 30.48 -26.01
C VAL A 447 9.51 30.60 -25.98
N ALA A 448 10.05 31.54 -25.21
CA ALA A 448 11.49 31.77 -25.10
C ALA A 448 11.84 32.54 -23.82
N ILE A 449 13.11 32.42 -23.41
CA ILE A 449 13.77 33.34 -22.48
C ILE A 449 14.65 34.25 -23.34
N LEU A 450 14.60 35.56 -23.09
CA LEU A 450 15.25 36.60 -23.89
C LEU A 450 16.42 37.26 -23.16
#